data_AF-A0A3S3R070-F1
#
_entry.id   AF-A0A3S3R070-F1
#
_cell.length_a   1.000
_cell.length_b   1.000
_cell.length_c   1.000
_cell.angle_alpha   90.00
_cell.angle_beta   90.00
_cell.angle_gamma   90.00
#
_symmetry.space_group_name_H-M   'P 1'
#
loop_
_entity.id
_entity.type
_entity.pdbx_description
1 polymer ?
#
loop_
_entity_poly.entity_id
_entity_poly.type
_entity_poly.pdbx_seq_one_letter_code
_entity_poly.pdbx_strand_id
1 'polypeptide(L)'
;MKGNLKTETLFLLKTIPLVTLIRVKATLPSLHDNTGDLDRLKFALAESLPEQLRSRSCSLHIPFSCMAEIAASFRDAVFTGYAVVHYEHDRLVLVDFVAESPDLLPALALDLGSTHLEATLLDLLTGKTLARNATLNRQVSHGVDILSRIHFAERRSGSGQGEGGRG
;
A
#
# COMPACT_ATOMS: atom_id res chain seq x y z
N MET A 1 22.71 23.75 -17.90
CA MET A 1 21.25 23.81 -17.67
C MET A 1 20.91 22.81 -16.58
N LYS A 2 20.74 23.29 -15.33
CA LYS A 2 20.44 22.43 -14.17
C LYS A 2 18.91 22.29 -14.08
N GLY A 3 18.37 21.22 -14.63
CA GLY A 3 16.96 20.85 -14.47
C GLY A 3 16.68 20.53 -13.00
N ASN A 4 15.61 21.11 -12.46
CA ASN A 4 15.27 21.04 -11.05
C ASN A 4 14.67 19.65 -10.72
N LEU A 5 15.53 18.70 -10.33
CA LEU A 5 15.13 17.31 -9.97
C LEU A 5 13.99 17.25 -8.94
N LYS A 6 13.84 18.28 -8.09
CA LYS A 6 12.74 18.36 -7.10
C LYS A 6 11.38 18.58 -7.75
N THR A 7 11.31 19.34 -8.84
CA THR A 7 10.05 19.63 -9.56
C THR A 7 9.61 18.42 -10.39
N GLU A 8 10.54 17.68 -11.01
CA GLU A 8 10.24 16.43 -11.72
C GLU A 8 9.77 15.34 -10.75
N THR A 9 10.39 15.24 -9.57
CA THR A 9 9.96 14.28 -8.52
C THR A 9 8.54 14.59 -8.02
N LEU A 10 8.18 15.88 -7.88
CA LEU A 10 6.84 16.30 -7.45
C LEU A 10 5.78 16.12 -8.55
N PHE A 11 6.17 16.22 -9.82
CA PHE A 11 5.28 16.00 -10.96
C PHE A 11 5.03 14.50 -11.23
N LEU A 12 6.01 13.64 -10.97
CA LEU A 12 5.88 12.17 -11.10
C LEU A 12 4.88 11.55 -10.12
N LEU A 13 4.69 12.15 -8.94
CA LEU A 13 3.71 11.71 -7.94
C LEU A 13 2.26 11.95 -8.38
N LYS A 14 2.02 12.63 -9.50
CA LYS A 14 0.66 13.00 -9.94
C LYS A 14 -0.09 11.88 -10.67
N THR A 15 0.56 10.78 -11.05
CA THR A 15 -0.07 9.77 -11.94
C THR A 15 0.15 8.30 -11.57
N ILE A 16 0.96 7.96 -10.55
CA ILE A 16 1.09 6.57 -10.09
C ILE A 16 0.28 6.40 -8.80
N PRO A 17 -0.84 5.64 -8.82
CA PRO A 17 -1.59 5.37 -7.60
C PRO A 17 -0.71 4.61 -6.60
N LEU A 18 -0.92 4.85 -5.30
CA LEU A 18 -0.15 4.23 -4.21
C LEU A 18 -0.15 2.69 -4.27
N VAL A 19 -1.18 2.11 -4.87
CA VAL A 19 -1.30 0.69 -5.20
C VAL A 19 -1.71 0.58 -6.66
N THR A 20 -1.10 -0.34 -7.41
CA THR A 20 -1.49 -0.62 -8.80
C THR A 20 -1.50 -2.11 -9.11
N LEU A 21 -2.22 -2.49 -10.16
CA LEU A 21 -2.18 -3.82 -10.73
C LEU A 21 -1.22 -3.86 -11.92
N ILE A 22 -0.26 -4.78 -11.88
CA ILE A 22 0.65 -5.01 -12.99
C ILE A 22 0.37 -6.38 -13.55
N ARG A 23 -0.06 -6.42 -14.82
CA ARG A 23 -0.23 -7.68 -15.52
C ARG A 23 1.14 -8.31 -15.73
N VAL A 24 1.30 -9.56 -15.31
CA VAL A 24 2.53 -10.33 -15.45
C VAL A 24 2.25 -11.65 -16.17
N LYS A 25 3.24 -12.11 -16.91
CA LYS A 25 3.26 -13.42 -17.55
C LYS A 25 4.68 -13.94 -17.52
N ALA A 26 4.90 -15.08 -16.88
CA ALA A 26 6.20 -15.73 -16.86
C ALA A 26 6.26 -16.96 -17.78
N THR A 27 7.47 -17.40 -18.08
CA THR A 27 7.73 -18.70 -18.69
C THR A 27 7.35 -19.82 -17.71
N LEU A 28 6.76 -20.90 -18.23
CA LEU A 28 6.41 -22.05 -17.41
C LEU A 28 7.69 -22.75 -16.87
N PRO A 29 7.64 -23.32 -15.66
CA PRO A 29 8.76 -24.09 -15.13
C PRO A 29 9.04 -25.31 -16.02
N SER A 30 10.31 -25.69 -16.10
CA SER A 30 10.74 -26.86 -16.87
C SER A 30 11.94 -27.53 -16.21
N LEU A 31 12.30 -28.73 -16.68
CA LEU A 31 13.52 -29.40 -16.20
C LEU A 31 14.81 -28.60 -16.47
N HIS A 32 14.78 -27.68 -17.43
CA HIS A 32 15.90 -26.79 -17.76
C HIS A 32 15.83 -25.43 -17.06
N ASP A 33 14.73 -25.15 -16.35
CA ASP A 33 14.51 -23.90 -15.60
C ASP A 33 13.78 -24.23 -14.30
N ASN A 34 14.58 -24.48 -13.25
CA ASN A 34 14.13 -24.78 -11.90
C ASN A 34 14.00 -23.52 -11.02
N THR A 35 13.89 -22.33 -11.62
CA THR A 35 13.70 -21.08 -10.86
C THR A 35 12.43 -21.15 -10.03
N GLY A 36 12.54 -20.82 -8.75
CA GLY A 36 11.41 -20.81 -7.82
C GLY A 36 10.35 -19.79 -8.20
N ASP A 37 9.10 -20.08 -7.85
CA ASP A 37 7.93 -19.31 -8.30
C ASP A 37 8.01 -17.82 -7.97
N LEU A 38 8.47 -17.47 -6.76
CA LEU A 38 8.58 -16.09 -6.33
C LEU A 38 9.70 -15.35 -7.07
N ASP A 39 10.82 -16.00 -7.33
CA ASP A 39 11.90 -15.37 -8.11
C ASP A 39 11.46 -15.20 -9.56
N ARG A 40 10.81 -16.21 -10.14
CA ARG A 40 10.15 -16.14 -11.45
C ARG A 40 9.14 -14.98 -11.52
N LEU A 41 8.33 -14.80 -10.48
CA LEU A 41 7.38 -13.69 -10.38
C LEU A 41 8.08 -12.34 -10.30
N LYS A 42 9.13 -12.22 -9.48
CA LYS A 42 9.93 -10.99 -9.36
C LYS A 42 10.55 -10.61 -10.71
N PHE A 43 11.11 -11.57 -11.45
CA PHE A 43 11.65 -11.33 -12.78
C PHE A 43 10.56 -10.87 -13.76
N ALA A 44 9.44 -11.60 -13.84
CA ALA A 44 8.35 -11.25 -14.74
C ALA A 44 7.73 -9.89 -14.41
N LEU A 45 7.62 -9.56 -13.12
CA LEU A 45 7.14 -8.27 -12.64
C LEU A 45 8.11 -7.14 -12.99
N ALA A 46 9.41 -7.34 -12.77
CA ALA A 46 10.44 -6.36 -13.10
C ALA A 46 10.40 -5.97 -14.59
N GLU A 47 10.22 -6.95 -15.48
CA GLU A 47 10.08 -6.72 -16.93
C GLU A 47 8.76 -6.02 -17.30
N SER A 48 7.70 -6.25 -16.52
CA SER A 48 6.36 -5.69 -16.77
C SER A 48 6.16 -4.30 -16.15
N LEU A 49 7.12 -3.80 -15.37
CA LEU A 49 7.03 -2.50 -14.71
C LEU A 49 7.02 -1.34 -15.75
N PRO A 50 6.22 -0.28 -15.50
CA PRO A 50 6.31 0.96 -16.26
C PRO A 50 7.75 1.51 -16.30
N GLU A 51 8.16 2.09 -17.42
CA GLU A 51 9.53 2.59 -17.65
C GLU A 51 9.99 3.58 -16.56
N GLN A 52 9.06 4.41 -16.08
CA GLN A 52 9.32 5.40 -15.03
C GLN A 52 9.72 4.75 -13.69
N LEU A 53 9.31 3.51 -13.46
CA LEU A 53 9.62 2.75 -12.25
C LEU A 53 10.85 1.87 -12.44
N ARG A 54 11.01 1.28 -13.64
CA ARG A 54 12.22 0.53 -13.99
C ARG A 54 13.48 1.40 -13.91
N SER A 55 13.42 2.66 -14.36
CA SER A 55 14.57 3.57 -14.32
C SER A 55 15.00 3.98 -12.91
N ARG A 56 14.13 3.84 -11.89
CA ARG A 56 14.42 4.23 -10.50
C ARG A 56 15.19 3.19 -9.71
N SER A 57 15.47 2.01 -10.28
CA SER A 57 16.16 0.91 -9.59
C SER A 57 15.55 0.58 -8.23
N CYS A 58 14.22 0.65 -8.11
CA CYS A 58 13.52 0.33 -6.86
C CYS A 58 13.65 -1.17 -6.56
N SER A 59 13.99 -1.50 -5.31
CA SER A 59 13.98 -2.89 -4.86
C SER A 59 12.54 -3.42 -4.81
N LEU A 60 12.35 -4.71 -5.11
CA LEU A 60 11.06 -5.39 -4.99
C LEU A 60 11.06 -6.27 -3.74
N HIS A 61 10.16 -5.98 -2.81
CA HIS A 61 9.97 -6.71 -1.57
C HIS A 61 8.65 -7.49 -1.59
N ILE A 62 8.67 -8.67 -0.99
CA ILE A 62 7.47 -9.48 -0.73
C ILE A 62 7.42 -9.71 0.78
N PRO A 63 6.42 -9.19 1.50
CA PRO A 63 6.28 -9.43 2.93
C PRO A 63 6.15 -10.93 3.23
N PHE A 64 6.84 -11.39 4.27
CA PHE A 64 6.81 -12.81 4.66
C PHE A 64 5.38 -13.32 4.92
N SER A 65 4.50 -12.46 5.45
CA SER A 65 3.12 -12.79 5.80
C SER A 65 2.24 -13.23 4.61
N CYS A 66 2.51 -12.73 3.40
CA CYS A 66 1.73 -13.09 2.19
C CYS A 66 2.55 -13.89 1.18
N MET A 67 3.82 -14.16 1.47
CA MET A 67 4.75 -14.78 0.53
C MET A 67 4.30 -16.16 0.03
N ALA A 68 3.79 -17.01 0.92
CA ALA A 68 3.33 -18.36 0.58
C ALA A 68 2.05 -18.33 -0.28
N GLU A 69 1.10 -17.46 0.08
CA GLU A 69 -0.16 -17.29 -0.64
C GLU A 69 0.09 -16.74 -2.05
N ILE A 70 0.94 -15.72 -2.19
CA ILE A 70 1.33 -15.17 -3.49
C ILE A 70 1.96 -16.23 -4.39
N ALA A 71 2.87 -17.05 -3.85
CA ALA A 71 3.50 -18.12 -4.61
C ALA A 71 2.47 -19.15 -5.11
N ALA A 72 1.56 -19.58 -4.23
CA ALA A 72 0.50 -20.52 -4.57
C ALA A 72 -0.45 -19.95 -5.63
N SER A 73 -0.99 -18.74 -5.41
CA SER A 73 -1.88 -18.05 -6.36
C SER A 73 -1.22 -17.87 -7.74
N PHE A 74 0.07 -17.53 -7.77
CA PHE A 74 0.81 -17.40 -9.03
C PHE A 74 0.94 -18.72 -9.79
N ARG A 75 1.23 -19.81 -9.07
CA ARG A 75 1.30 -21.16 -9.64
C ARG A 75 -0.06 -21.64 -10.15
N ASP A 76 -1.10 -21.46 -9.35
CA ASP A 76 -2.47 -21.90 -9.67
C ASP A 76 -3.03 -21.14 -10.88
N ALA A 77 -2.63 -19.89 -11.05
CA ALA A 77 -2.92 -19.07 -12.23
C ALA A 77 -2.06 -19.41 -13.46
N VAL A 78 -1.31 -20.52 -13.43
CA VAL A 78 -0.45 -20.98 -14.54
C VAL A 78 0.55 -19.89 -14.94
N PHE A 79 1.13 -19.25 -13.92
CA PHE A 79 2.18 -18.23 -14.05
C PHE A 79 1.78 -17.00 -14.89
N THR A 80 0.49 -16.67 -14.93
CA THR A 80 -0.07 -15.48 -15.61
C THR A 80 -1.15 -14.83 -14.75
N GLY A 81 -1.13 -13.51 -14.60
CA GLY A 81 -2.15 -12.80 -13.82
C GLY A 81 -1.75 -11.36 -13.51
N TYR A 82 -2.14 -10.86 -12.35
CA TYR A 82 -1.92 -9.48 -11.93
C TYR A 82 -1.27 -9.44 -10.54
N ALA A 83 -0.11 -8.79 -10.49
CA ALA A 83 0.58 -8.46 -9.25
C ALA A 83 -0.02 -7.18 -8.65
N VAL A 84 -0.41 -7.22 -7.38
CA VAL A 84 -0.85 -6.06 -6.62
C VAL A 84 0.38 -5.41 -5.98
N VAL A 85 0.78 -4.26 -6.49
CA VAL A 85 2.03 -3.59 -6.10
C VAL A 85 1.73 -2.30 -5.38
N HIS A 86 2.21 -2.20 -4.14
CA HIS A 86 2.23 -1.00 -3.33
C HIS A 86 3.55 -0.25 -3.52
N TYR A 87 3.47 1.06 -3.72
CA TYR A 87 4.61 1.94 -3.87
C TYR A 87 4.97 2.57 -2.53
N GLU A 88 6.12 2.18 -1.98
CA GLU A 88 6.73 2.89 -0.87
C GLU A 88 7.77 3.89 -1.39
N HIS A 89 8.36 4.68 -0.48
CA HIS A 89 9.26 5.78 -0.87
C HIS A 89 10.50 5.31 -1.66
N ASP A 90 11.05 4.14 -1.30
CA ASP A 90 12.31 3.60 -1.81
C ASP A 90 12.19 2.19 -2.42
N ARG A 91 11.00 1.58 -2.37
CA ARG A 91 10.79 0.20 -2.81
C ARG A 91 9.38 -0.05 -3.32
N LEU A 92 9.25 -1.13 -4.08
CA LEU A 92 8.00 -1.74 -4.49
C LEU A 92 7.70 -2.88 -3.54
N VAL A 93 6.46 -2.97 -3.07
CA VAL A 93 6.00 -4.06 -2.21
C VAL A 93 4.91 -4.83 -2.95
N LEU A 94 5.20 -6.08 -3.30
CA LEU A 94 4.20 -6.99 -3.85
C LEU A 94 3.41 -7.57 -2.67
N VAL A 95 2.15 -7.15 -2.56
CA VAL A 95 1.30 -7.47 -1.40
C VAL A 95 0.31 -8.59 -1.68
N ASP A 96 -0.02 -8.85 -2.95
CA ASP A 96 -0.98 -9.88 -3.35
C ASP A 96 -0.81 -10.24 -4.84
N PHE A 97 -1.37 -11.38 -5.27
CA PHE A 97 -1.42 -11.83 -6.65
C PHE A 97 -2.79 -12.42 -6.99
N VAL A 98 -3.39 -11.94 -8.07
CA VAL A 98 -4.70 -12.39 -8.56
C VAL A 98 -4.63 -12.90 -10.00
N ALA A 99 -5.33 -13.99 -10.29
CA ALA A 99 -5.30 -14.62 -11.62
C ALA A 99 -5.94 -13.74 -12.70
N GLU A 100 -7.01 -13.03 -12.35
CA GLU A 100 -7.79 -12.17 -13.25
C GLU A 100 -7.80 -10.73 -12.74
N SER A 101 -8.02 -9.78 -13.65
CA SER A 101 -8.19 -8.39 -13.25
C SER A 101 -9.48 -8.28 -12.44
N PRO A 102 -9.46 -7.79 -11.20
CA PRO A 102 -10.68 -7.52 -10.47
C PRO A 102 -11.45 -6.38 -11.17
N ASP A 103 -12.77 -6.38 -11.00
CA ASP A 103 -13.64 -5.30 -11.49
C ASP A 103 -13.51 -4.02 -10.64
N LEU A 104 -12.92 -4.14 -9.44
CA LEU A 104 -12.83 -3.08 -8.46
C LEU A 104 -11.52 -3.17 -7.67
N LEU A 105 -10.82 -2.04 -7.52
CA LEU A 105 -9.68 -1.92 -6.60
C LEU A 105 -9.94 -0.78 -5.61
N PRO A 106 -10.59 -1.06 -4.46
CA PRO A 106 -11.03 0.00 -3.56
C PRO A 106 -9.87 0.61 -2.77
N ALA A 107 -9.91 1.91 -2.56
CA ALA A 107 -9.02 2.64 -1.67
C ALA A 107 -9.76 3.69 -0.86
N LEU A 108 -9.25 3.97 0.35
CA LEU A 108 -9.82 4.97 1.24
C LEU A 108 -8.87 6.15 1.38
N ALA A 109 -9.33 7.34 1.00
CA ALA A 109 -8.70 8.60 1.37
C ALA A 109 -9.34 9.11 2.66
N LEU A 110 -8.53 9.38 3.68
CA LEU A 110 -8.98 9.84 5.00
C LEU A 110 -8.31 11.16 5.36
N ASP A 111 -9.11 12.20 5.59
CA ASP A 111 -8.67 13.47 6.16
C ASP A 111 -9.00 13.51 7.65
N LEU A 112 -7.96 13.75 8.46
CA LEU A 112 -8.01 13.74 9.92
C LEU A 112 -7.99 15.18 10.45
N GLY A 113 -9.12 15.88 10.34
CA GLY A 113 -9.30 17.19 10.96
C GLY A 113 -9.44 17.10 12.49
N SER A 114 -9.15 18.19 13.17
CA SER A 114 -9.33 18.27 14.64
C SER A 114 -10.80 18.14 15.06
N THR A 115 -11.72 18.64 14.25
CA THR A 115 -13.18 18.64 14.53
C THR A 115 -13.92 17.58 13.72
N HIS A 116 -13.51 17.34 12.47
CA HIS A 116 -14.18 16.42 11.56
C HIS A 116 -13.18 15.42 10.98
N LEU A 117 -13.66 14.19 10.75
CA LEU A 117 -13.00 13.19 9.93
C LEU A 117 -13.76 13.11 8.62
N GLU A 118 -13.07 13.19 7.49
CA GLU A 118 -13.68 12.99 6.17
C GLU A 118 -13.06 11.79 5.48
N ALA A 119 -13.90 10.90 4.97
CA ALA A 119 -13.48 9.69 4.29
C ALA A 119 -14.08 9.64 2.88
N THR A 120 -13.26 9.34 1.89
CA THR A 120 -13.67 9.12 0.50
C THR A 120 -13.22 7.74 0.07
N LEU A 121 -14.18 6.89 -0.31
CA LEU A 121 -13.92 5.59 -0.91
C LEU A 121 -13.82 5.76 -2.43
N LEU A 122 -12.73 5.27 -3.00
CA LEU A 122 -12.35 5.42 -4.41
C LEU A 122 -12.18 4.04 -5.03
N ASP A 123 -12.44 3.93 -6.33
CA ASP A 123 -11.94 2.83 -7.15
C ASP A 123 -10.63 3.27 -7.83
N LEU A 124 -9.52 2.60 -7.54
CA LEU A 124 -8.21 2.89 -8.10
C LEU A 124 -8.07 2.48 -9.57
N LEU A 125 -8.92 1.58 -10.09
CA LEU A 125 -8.88 1.21 -11.51
C LEU A 125 -9.40 2.34 -12.39
N THR A 126 -10.49 2.98 -11.97
CA THR A 126 -11.16 4.02 -12.76
C THR A 126 -10.92 5.44 -12.24
N GLY A 127 -10.42 5.59 -11.01
CA GLY A 127 -10.31 6.87 -10.31
C GLY A 127 -11.64 7.43 -9.79
N LYS A 128 -12.75 6.70 -9.92
CA LYS A 128 -14.09 7.18 -9.53
C LYS A 128 -14.27 7.15 -8.01
N THR A 129 -15.01 8.12 -7.49
CA THR A 129 -15.50 8.09 -6.10
C THR A 129 -16.71 7.16 -5.99
N LEU A 130 -16.60 6.18 -5.10
CA LEU A 130 -17.65 5.21 -4.79
C LEU A 130 -18.56 5.73 -3.67
N ALA A 131 -17.98 6.37 -2.65
CA ALA A 131 -18.71 6.97 -1.54
C ALA A 131 -17.88 8.07 -0.87
N ARG A 132 -18.55 9.01 -0.19
CA ARG A 132 -17.92 9.99 0.70
C ARG A 132 -18.76 10.18 1.94
N ASN A 133 -18.13 10.29 3.10
CA ASN A 133 -18.82 10.58 4.35
C ASN A 133 -17.93 11.41 5.29
N ALA A 134 -18.55 12.12 6.21
CA ALA A 134 -17.88 12.90 7.23
C ALA A 134 -18.53 12.67 8.60
N THR A 135 -17.74 12.66 9.66
CA THR A 135 -18.22 12.55 11.04
C THR A 135 -17.44 13.49 11.94
N LEU A 136 -18.01 13.81 13.11
CA LEU A 136 -17.25 14.46 14.17
C LEU A 136 -16.06 13.59 14.60
N ASN A 137 -14.90 14.21 14.75
CA ASN A 137 -13.74 13.60 15.35
C ASN A 137 -14.00 13.42 16.84
N ARG A 138 -14.10 12.16 17.29
CA ARG A 138 -14.42 11.83 18.69
C ARG A 138 -13.37 12.33 19.70
N GLN A 139 -12.18 12.73 19.25
CA GLN A 139 -11.17 13.39 20.08
C GLN A 139 -11.63 14.73 20.67
N VAL A 140 -12.73 15.32 20.17
CA VAL A 140 -13.38 16.48 20.83
C VAL A 140 -13.75 16.21 22.29
N SER A 141 -14.00 14.94 22.66
CA SER A 141 -14.27 14.55 24.05
C SER A 141 -13.03 14.60 24.97
N HIS A 142 -11.83 14.69 24.41
CA HIS A 142 -10.56 14.71 25.13
C HIS A 142 -9.89 16.10 25.16
N GLY A 143 -10.48 17.07 24.48
CA GLY A 143 -9.95 18.42 24.40
C GLY A 143 -10.57 19.19 23.24
N VAL A 144 -10.90 20.45 23.51
CA VAL A 144 -11.49 21.38 22.53
C VAL A 144 -10.51 21.83 21.46
N ASP A 145 -9.20 21.71 21.74
CA ASP A 145 -8.10 22.08 20.85
C ASP A 145 -6.95 21.06 20.91
N ILE A 146 -5.93 21.26 20.07
CA ILE A 146 -4.78 20.34 19.97
C ILE A 146 -3.97 20.27 21.28
N LEU A 147 -3.74 21.41 21.96
CA LEU A 147 -2.92 21.47 23.17
C LEU A 147 -3.58 20.73 24.34
N SER A 148 -4.89 20.93 24.51
CA SER A 148 -5.67 20.22 25.53
C SER A 148 -5.64 18.70 25.31
N ARG A 149 -5.65 18.24 24.06
CA ARG A 149 -5.53 16.80 23.71
C ARG A 149 -4.15 16.22 23.98
N ILE A 150 -3.08 16.98 23.70
CA ILE A 150 -1.71 16.57 24.05
C ILE A 150 -1.60 16.39 25.56
N HIS A 151 -2.08 17.36 26.34
CA HIS A 151 -2.05 17.31 27.80
C HIS A 151 -2.91 16.16 28.38
N PHE A 152 -4.06 15.87 27.77
CA PHE A 152 -4.87 14.71 28.15
C PHE A 152 -4.12 13.38 27.92
N ALA A 153 -3.41 13.24 26.80
CA ALA A 153 -2.62 12.05 26.50
C ALA A 153 -1.43 11.89 27.47
N GLU A 154 -0.70 12.97 27.77
CA GLU A 154 0.43 12.96 28.72
C GLU A 154 0.02 12.49 30.12
N ARG A 155 -1.14 12.95 30.62
CA ARG A 155 -1.66 12.51 31.92
C ARG A 155 -1.97 11.01 31.98
N ARG A 156 -2.47 10.42 30.90
CA ARG A 156 -2.75 8.98 30.83
C ARG A 156 -1.47 8.13 30.74
N SER A 157 -0.41 8.67 30.16
CA SER A 157 0.90 8.01 30.09
C SER A 157 1.61 7.97 31.45
N GLY A 158 1.26 8.87 32.38
CA GLY A 158 1.79 8.93 33.75
C GLY A 158 1.10 8.02 34.76
N SER A 159 -0.07 7.46 34.45
CA SER A 159 -0.78 6.50 35.31
C SER A 159 -0.46 5.06 34.87
N GLY A 160 0.80 4.65 35.01
CA GLY A 160 1.14 3.23 35.07
C GLY A 160 0.34 2.61 36.22
N GLN A 161 -0.61 1.73 35.90
CA GLN A 161 -1.36 0.97 36.89
C GLN A 161 -0.39 0.12 37.72
N GLY A 162 -0.12 0.59 38.92
CA GLY A 162 0.49 -0.15 40.02
C GLY A 162 -0.38 0.02 41.26
N GLU A 163 -1.67 -0.32 41.18
CA GLU A 163 -2.49 -0.52 42.38
C GLU A 163 -2.61 -2.02 42.65
N GLY A 164 -1.56 -2.56 43.26
CA GLY A 164 -1.67 -3.74 44.10
C GLY A 164 -2.33 -3.32 45.42
N GLY A 165 -3.60 -3.67 45.61
CA GLY A 165 -4.38 -3.30 46.78
C GLY A 165 -5.42 -4.37 47.15
N ARG A 166 -4.96 -5.36 47.91
CA ARG A 166 -5.68 -6.17 48.92
C ARG A 166 -7.15 -6.55 48.66
N GLY A 167 -7.34 -7.84 48.39
CA GLY A 167 -8.51 -8.65 48.75
C GLY A 167 -8.03 -10.03 49.13
#